data_AF-A0A923AW03-F1
#
_entry.id   AF-A0A923AW03-F1
#
_cell.length_a   1.000
_cell.length_b   1.000
_cell.length_c   1.000
_cell.angle_alpha   90.00
_cell.angle_beta   90.00
_cell.angle_gamma   90.00
#
_symmetry.space_group_name_H-M   'P 1'
#
loop_
_entity.id
_entity.type
_entity.pdbx_description
1 polymer ?
#
loop_
_entity_poly.entity_id
_entity_poly.type
_entity_poly.pdbx_seq_one_letter_code
_entity_poly.pdbx_strand_id
1 'polypeptide(L)'
;MASMTDPNDALLSFQEVLPSGILQLHNCELDADLRFHRDEPAPGVQRLTYVYTEGETVTALAMFVNVEPFQGRPCFMVGYAVPPAFRGRGLAKAVVRSALAEIRNGFGRARILPIYVEAVVAEPNLASRNVAEALISQTPTPITDEISGQPALQYLLKLEP
;
A
#
# COMPACT_ATOMS: atom_id res chain seq x y z
N MET A 1 -2.31 19.25 -16.29
CA MET A 1 -2.89 19.12 -14.94
C MET A 1 -2.31 17.84 -14.36
N ALA A 2 -1.79 17.86 -13.14
CA ALA A 2 -1.33 16.63 -12.49
C ALA A 2 -2.55 15.77 -12.13
N SER A 3 -2.46 14.46 -12.33
CA SER A 3 -3.44 13.49 -11.83
C SER A 3 -3.01 12.98 -10.46
N MET A 4 -3.94 12.46 -9.68
CA MET A 4 -3.59 11.69 -8.49
C MET A 4 -2.71 10.49 -8.88
N THR A 5 -1.79 10.12 -8.01
CA THR A 5 -0.90 8.95 -8.21
C THR A 5 -1.73 7.69 -8.42
N ASP A 6 -1.44 6.93 -9.49
CA ASP A 6 -2.07 5.64 -9.75
C ASP A 6 -1.14 4.50 -9.30
N PRO A 7 -1.50 3.72 -8.27
CA PRO A 7 -0.71 2.57 -7.84
C PRO A 7 -0.52 1.50 -8.94
N ASN A 8 -1.33 1.53 -10.00
CA ASN A 8 -1.17 0.64 -11.16
C ASN A 8 0.16 0.89 -11.90
N ASP A 9 0.69 2.11 -11.91
CA ASP A 9 1.98 2.40 -12.55
C ASP A 9 3.13 1.67 -11.84
N ALA A 10 3.08 1.64 -10.51
CA ALA A 10 4.04 0.89 -9.71
C ALA A 10 3.88 -0.62 -9.90
N LEU A 11 2.65 -1.13 -10.05
CA LEU A 11 2.40 -2.54 -10.36
C LEU A 11 3.03 -2.92 -11.70
N LEU A 12 2.83 -2.12 -12.75
CA LEU A 12 3.39 -2.39 -14.06
C LEU A 12 4.93 -2.37 -14.00
N SER A 13 5.50 -1.36 -13.35
CA SER A 13 6.96 -1.23 -13.19
C SER A 13 7.54 -2.43 -12.42
N PHE A 14 6.89 -2.86 -11.33
CA PHE A 14 7.33 -3.99 -10.53
C PHE A 14 7.24 -5.30 -11.32
N GLN A 15 6.16 -5.51 -12.06
CA GLN A 15 5.97 -6.66 -12.95
C GLN A 15 7.05 -6.73 -14.03
N GLU A 16 7.42 -5.60 -14.63
CA GLU A 16 8.43 -5.54 -15.69
C GLU A 16 9.81 -6.01 -15.20
N VAL A 17 10.20 -5.61 -13.98
CA VAL A 17 11.53 -5.93 -13.45
C VAL A 17 11.57 -7.26 -12.70
N LEU A 18 10.43 -7.85 -12.32
CA LEU A 18 10.38 -9.09 -11.53
C LEU A 18 11.16 -10.26 -12.16
N PRO A 19 11.06 -10.55 -13.48
CA PRO A 19 11.81 -11.64 -14.12
C PRO A 19 13.33 -11.44 -14.12
N SER A 20 13.82 -10.20 -13.98
CA SER A 20 15.25 -9.92 -13.96
C SER A 20 15.96 -10.45 -12.71
N GLY A 21 15.22 -10.76 -11.64
CA GLY A 21 15.77 -11.14 -10.35
C GLY A 21 16.50 -10.02 -9.59
N ILE A 22 16.47 -8.79 -10.09
CA ILE A 22 17.11 -7.63 -9.44
C ILE A 22 16.35 -7.24 -8.17
N LEU A 23 15.03 -7.45 -8.13
CA LEU A 23 14.23 -7.26 -6.93
C LEU A 23 14.53 -8.36 -5.90
N GLN A 24 15.13 -7.98 -4.78
CA GLN A 24 15.25 -8.86 -3.62
C GLN A 24 13.89 -8.99 -2.95
N LEU A 25 13.24 -10.13 -3.19
CA LEU A 25 11.96 -10.47 -2.60
C LEU A 25 12.15 -11.48 -1.47
N HIS A 26 11.57 -11.18 -0.33
CA HIS A 26 11.58 -12.00 0.87
C HIS A 26 10.18 -12.58 1.10
N ASN A 27 10.11 -13.77 1.70
CA ASN A 27 8.83 -14.31 2.15
C ASN A 27 8.38 -13.57 3.41
N CYS A 28 7.08 -13.30 3.52
CA CYS A 28 6.49 -12.78 4.75
C CYS A 28 6.35 -13.90 5.78
N GLU A 29 6.25 -13.55 7.06
CA GLU A 29 6.17 -14.51 8.15
C GLU A 29 4.74 -15.02 8.39
N LEU A 30 3.73 -14.15 8.25
CA LEU A 30 2.34 -14.49 8.55
C LEU A 30 1.56 -15.07 7.36
N ASP A 31 1.99 -14.75 6.15
CA ASP A 31 1.32 -15.16 4.91
C ASP A 31 2.39 -15.73 3.95
N ALA A 32 2.35 -17.04 3.76
CA ALA A 32 3.37 -17.78 3.00
C ALA A 32 3.37 -17.46 1.50
N ASP A 33 2.24 -16.97 0.97
CA ASP A 33 2.11 -16.59 -0.44
C ASP A 33 2.48 -15.11 -0.67
N LEU A 34 2.57 -14.32 0.42
CA LEU A 34 2.93 -12.91 0.35
C LEU A 34 4.45 -12.73 0.32
N ARG A 35 4.92 -11.98 -0.67
CA ARG A 35 6.33 -11.59 -0.78
C ARG A 35 6.49 -10.10 -0.53
N PHE A 36 7.64 -9.75 0.01
CA PHE A 36 7.98 -8.41 0.45
C PHE A 36 9.28 -7.93 -0.21
N HIS A 37 9.28 -6.65 -0.60
CA HIS A 37 10.44 -5.91 -1.05
C HIS A 37 10.54 -4.61 -0.26
N ARG A 38 11.77 -4.19 0.03
CA ARG A 38 12.06 -2.87 0.58
C ARG A 38 13.06 -2.16 -0.30
N ASP A 39 12.77 -0.89 -0.58
CA ASP A 39 13.69 0.01 -1.26
C ASP A 39 13.58 1.45 -0.73
N GLU A 40 14.39 2.31 -1.32
CA GLU A 40 14.44 3.74 -1.04
C GLU A 40 14.36 4.52 -2.37
N PRO A 41 13.17 4.78 -2.91
CA PRO A 41 12.99 5.46 -4.21
C PRO A 41 13.58 6.88 -4.27
N ALA A 42 13.76 7.54 -3.13
CA ALA A 42 14.42 8.83 -3.00
C ALA A 42 15.09 8.93 -1.62
N PRO A 43 16.13 9.78 -1.42
CA PRO A 43 16.83 9.88 -0.15
C PRO A 43 15.91 10.05 1.05
N GLY A 44 15.91 9.11 1.98
CA GLY A 44 15.06 9.10 3.18
C GLY A 44 13.62 8.65 2.98
N VAL A 45 13.21 8.30 1.75
CA VAL A 45 11.87 7.79 1.43
C VAL A 45 11.91 6.27 1.40
N GLN A 46 11.59 5.63 2.51
CA GLN A 46 11.40 4.19 2.62
C GLN A 46 10.10 3.75 1.97
N ARG A 47 10.20 2.72 1.12
CA ARG A 47 9.04 2.04 0.55
C ARG A 47 9.07 0.56 0.86
N LEU A 48 7.92 0.07 1.30
CA LEU A 48 7.64 -1.35 1.56
C LEU A 48 6.64 -1.81 0.52
N THR A 49 7.00 -2.78 -0.30
CA THR A 49 6.12 -3.33 -1.34
C THR A 49 5.81 -4.77 -1.02
N TYR A 50 4.53 -5.10 -0.94
CA TYR A 50 3.99 -6.43 -0.72
C TYR A 50 3.26 -6.90 -1.97
N VAL A 51 3.52 -8.13 -2.40
CA VAL A 51 2.96 -8.68 -3.63
C VAL A 51 2.51 -10.12 -3.46
N TYR A 52 1.40 -10.46 -4.12
CA TYR A 52 1.08 -11.83 -4.47
C TYR A 52 1.54 -12.10 -5.90
N THR A 53 2.04 -13.31 -6.15
CA THR A 53 2.53 -13.72 -7.47
C THR A 53 2.06 -15.12 -7.84
N GLU A 54 1.68 -15.32 -9.10
CA GLU A 54 1.55 -16.62 -9.74
C GLU A 54 2.77 -16.83 -10.67
N GLY A 55 3.79 -17.54 -10.16
CA GLY A 55 5.10 -17.59 -10.82
C GLY A 55 5.73 -16.20 -10.88
N GLU A 56 6.04 -15.73 -12.09
CA GLU A 56 6.57 -14.37 -12.33
C GLU A 56 5.47 -13.34 -12.60
N THR A 57 4.20 -13.70 -12.45
CA THR A 57 3.07 -12.77 -12.67
C THR A 57 2.60 -12.18 -11.35
N VAL A 58 2.67 -10.87 -11.18
CA VAL A 58 2.09 -10.13 -10.04
C VAL A 58 0.58 -10.14 -10.15
N THR A 59 -0.11 -10.68 -9.14
CA THR A 59 -1.57 -10.76 -9.11
C THR A 59 -2.22 -9.71 -8.20
N ALA A 60 -1.46 -9.18 -7.24
CA ALA A 60 -1.85 -8.03 -6.42
C ALA A 60 -0.61 -7.35 -5.85
N LEU A 61 -0.70 -6.04 -5.62
CA LEU A 61 0.37 -5.24 -5.02
C LEU A 61 -0.21 -4.26 -4.00
N ALA A 62 0.45 -4.12 -2.86
CA ALA A 62 0.29 -3.01 -1.92
C ALA A 62 1.66 -2.39 -1.62
N MET A 63 1.77 -1.07 -1.70
CA MET A 63 2.97 -0.32 -1.34
C MET A 63 2.66 0.61 -0.17
N PHE A 64 3.62 0.73 0.74
CA PHE A 64 3.59 1.64 1.88
C PHE A 64 4.82 2.51 1.81
N VAL A 65 4.62 3.80 1.58
CA VAL A 65 5.69 4.80 1.45
C VAL A 65 5.65 5.68 2.68
N ASN A 66 6.79 5.87 3.35
CA ASN A 66 6.79 6.80 4.49
C ASN A 66 6.52 8.22 3.99
N VAL A 67 5.68 8.92 4.75
CA VAL A 67 5.33 10.33 4.51
C VAL A 67 5.57 11.11 5.79
N GLU A 68 5.22 12.39 5.80
CA GLU A 68 5.31 13.25 6.97
C GLU A 68 4.66 12.59 8.20
N PRO A 69 5.32 12.62 9.36
CA PRO A 69 4.75 12.06 10.59
C PRO A 69 3.39 12.66 10.93
N PHE A 70 2.42 11.80 11.26
CA PHE A 70 1.11 12.23 11.73
C PHE A 70 1.07 12.19 13.25
N GLN A 71 0.71 13.31 13.89
CA GLN A 71 0.70 13.46 15.36
C GLN A 71 2.03 13.02 16.03
N GLY A 72 3.16 13.33 15.38
CA GLY A 72 4.49 12.99 15.89
C GLY A 72 4.85 11.50 15.84
N ARG A 73 4.08 10.68 15.12
CA ARG A 73 4.32 9.25 14.92
C ARG A 73 4.62 8.97 13.44
N PRO A 74 5.41 7.94 13.11
CA PRO A 74 5.64 7.55 11.72
C PRO A 74 4.31 7.32 10.98
N CYS A 75 4.22 7.80 9.75
CA CYS A 75 3.06 7.63 8.89
C CYS A 75 3.50 7.01 7.55
N PHE A 76 2.68 6.10 7.02
CA PHE A 76 2.89 5.51 5.71
C PHE A 76 1.65 5.73 4.84
N MET A 77 1.84 6.30 3.65
CA MET A 77 0.83 6.32 2.62
C MET A 77 0.75 4.95 1.95
N VAL A 78 -0.45 4.38 1.84
CA VAL A 78 -0.70 3.11 1.16
C VAL A 78 -1.31 3.31 -0.21
N GLY A 79 -0.72 2.65 -1.21
CA GLY A 79 -1.27 2.49 -2.55
C GLY A 79 -1.40 1.01 -2.90
N TYR A 80 -2.44 0.61 -3.63
CA TYR A 80 -2.65 -0.79 -4.02
C TYR A 80 -3.24 -0.92 -5.42
N ALA A 81 -2.87 -1.99 -6.10
CA ALA A 81 -3.34 -2.30 -7.44
C ALA A 81 -3.49 -3.80 -7.67
N VAL A 82 -4.38 -4.14 -8.60
CA VAL A 82 -4.62 -5.51 -9.07
C VAL A 82 -4.72 -5.45 -10.60
N PRO A 83 -3.99 -6.30 -11.34
CA PRO A 83 -4.06 -6.30 -12.80
C PRO A 83 -5.48 -6.65 -13.25
N PRO A 84 -5.98 -6.09 -14.39
CA PRO A 84 -7.35 -6.28 -14.84
C PRO A 84 -7.85 -7.74 -14.85
N ALA A 85 -7.01 -8.68 -15.29
CA ALA A 85 -7.33 -10.12 -15.35
C ALA A 85 -7.64 -10.78 -13.99
N PHE A 86 -7.16 -10.17 -12.89
CA PHE A 86 -7.28 -10.68 -11.53
C PHE A 86 -8.27 -9.86 -10.66
N ARG A 87 -8.90 -8.82 -11.22
CA ARG A 87 -9.89 -7.98 -10.50
C ARG A 87 -11.18 -8.75 -10.20
N GLY A 88 -11.97 -8.23 -9.26
CA GLY A 88 -13.25 -8.83 -8.85
C GLY A 88 -13.12 -10.06 -7.94
N ARG A 89 -11.91 -10.46 -7.55
CA ARG A 89 -11.64 -11.65 -6.72
C ARG A 89 -11.28 -11.34 -5.27
N GLY A 90 -11.42 -10.08 -4.84
CA GLY A 90 -11.07 -9.65 -3.48
C GLY A 90 -9.57 -9.45 -3.21
N LEU A 91 -8.70 -9.63 -4.21
CA LEU A 91 -7.24 -9.61 -4.03
C LEU A 91 -6.68 -8.29 -3.49
N ALA A 92 -7.26 -7.14 -3.85
CA ALA A 92 -6.85 -5.85 -3.28
C ALA A 92 -7.05 -5.80 -1.76
N LYS A 93 -8.18 -6.35 -1.26
CA LYS A 93 -8.42 -6.44 0.17
C LYS A 93 -7.50 -7.47 0.83
N ALA A 94 -7.21 -8.58 0.15
CA ALA A 94 -6.31 -9.61 0.67
C ALA A 94 -4.90 -9.05 0.86
N VAL A 95 -4.30 -8.47 -0.18
CA VAL A 95 -2.91 -7.99 -0.13
C VAL A 95 -2.72 -6.87 0.90
N VAL A 96 -3.67 -5.91 0.99
CA VAL A 96 -3.60 -4.83 1.99
C VAL A 96 -3.77 -5.38 3.40
N ARG A 97 -4.70 -6.33 3.62
CA ARG A 97 -4.90 -6.95 4.94
C ARG A 97 -3.66 -7.71 5.40
N SER A 98 -3.10 -8.56 4.55
CA SER A 98 -1.92 -9.35 4.90
C SER A 98 -0.70 -8.45 5.11
N ALA A 99 -0.50 -7.43 4.27
CA ALA A 99 0.57 -6.45 4.47
C ALA A 99 0.43 -5.67 5.78
N LEU A 100 -0.78 -5.22 6.16
CA LEU A 100 -1.01 -4.55 7.45
C LEU A 100 -0.71 -5.48 8.64
N ALA A 101 -1.06 -6.76 8.53
CA ALA A 101 -0.74 -7.76 9.55
C ALA A 101 0.78 -7.96 9.67
N GLU A 102 1.47 -8.06 8.55
CA GLU A 102 2.93 -8.23 8.49
C GLU A 102 3.67 -7.01 9.06
N ILE A 103 3.23 -5.80 8.69
CA ILE A 103 3.74 -4.54 9.25
C ILE A 103 3.54 -4.52 10.76
N ARG A 104 2.32 -4.83 11.25
CA ARG A 104 2.05 -4.85 12.70
C ARG A 104 2.99 -5.83 13.41
N ASN A 105 3.14 -7.03 12.89
CA ASN A 105 4.01 -8.06 13.46
C ASN A 105 5.48 -7.63 13.49
N GLY A 106 6.03 -7.22 12.35
CA GLY A 106 7.44 -6.81 12.23
C GLY A 106 7.75 -5.55 13.04
N PHE A 107 6.92 -4.51 12.93
CA PHE A 107 7.14 -3.23 13.62
C PHE A 107 6.86 -3.32 15.12
N GLY A 108 5.94 -4.20 15.53
CA GLY A 108 5.70 -4.51 16.94
C GLY A 108 6.95 -5.10 17.59
N ARG A 109 7.57 -6.11 16.97
CA ARG A 109 8.84 -6.68 17.46
C ARG A 109 9.97 -5.66 17.47
N ALA A 110 10.02 -4.78 16.46
CA ALA A 110 11.01 -3.71 16.39
C ALA A 110 10.73 -2.52 17.33
N ARG A 111 9.61 -2.53 18.07
CA ARG A 111 9.17 -1.45 18.98
C ARG A 111 9.00 -0.09 18.28
N ILE A 112 8.55 -0.12 17.02
CA ILE A 112 8.28 1.08 16.21
C ILE A 112 6.83 1.57 16.40
N LEU A 113 5.92 0.66 16.73
CA LEU A 113 4.51 0.98 16.95
C LEU A 113 4.29 1.90 18.17
N PRO A 114 3.25 2.75 18.16
CA PRO A 114 2.25 2.90 17.10
C PRO A 114 2.74 3.71 15.89
N ILE A 115 2.19 3.38 14.73
CA ILE A 115 2.34 4.13 13.47
C ILE A 115 0.97 4.46 12.88
N TYR A 116 0.93 5.35 11.89
CA TYR A 116 -0.25 5.60 11.06
C TYR A 116 -0.08 5.01 9.67
N VAL A 117 -1.18 4.56 9.10
CA VAL A 117 -1.33 4.22 7.68
C VAL A 117 -2.44 5.07 7.11
N GLU A 118 -2.14 5.74 6.01
CA GLU A 118 -3.05 6.65 5.33
C GLU A 118 -3.33 6.18 3.90
N ALA A 119 -4.59 6.18 3.49
CA ALA A 119 -4.96 6.06 2.08
C ALA A 119 -5.68 7.32 1.62
N VAL A 120 -5.16 7.97 0.57
CA VAL A 120 -5.82 9.09 -0.11
C VAL A 120 -6.41 8.58 -1.41
N VAL A 121 -7.73 8.61 -1.53
CA VAL A 121 -8.44 8.01 -2.66
C VAL A 121 -9.33 9.04 -3.33
N ALA A 122 -9.21 9.20 -4.64
CA ALA A 122 -10.09 10.05 -5.43
C ALA A 122 -11.57 9.71 -5.16
N GLU A 123 -12.42 10.71 -4.98
CA GLU A 123 -13.86 10.51 -4.76
C GLU A 123 -14.55 9.57 -5.77
N PRO A 124 -14.29 9.66 -7.11
CA PRO A 124 -14.95 8.78 -8.07
C PRO A 124 -14.43 7.33 -8.05
N ASN A 125 -13.31 7.03 -7.35
CA ASN A 125 -12.71 5.70 -7.34
C ASN A 125 -13.39 4.78 -6.31
N LEU A 126 -14.63 4.37 -6.61
CA LEU A 126 -15.45 3.53 -5.74
C LEU A 126 -14.76 2.21 -5.34
N ALA A 127 -14.03 1.59 -6.27
CA ALA A 127 -13.33 0.33 -6.00
C ALA A 127 -12.27 0.50 -4.91
N SER A 128 -11.46 1.55 -4.99
CA SER A 128 -10.42 1.81 -4.00
C SER A 128 -11.02 2.30 -2.68
N ARG A 129 -12.08 3.11 -2.73
CA ARG A 129 -12.82 3.53 -1.53
C ARG A 129 -13.33 2.32 -0.74
N ASN A 130 -13.91 1.32 -1.42
CA ASN A 130 -14.40 0.10 -0.77
C ASN A 130 -13.29 -0.74 -0.10
N VAL A 131 -12.04 -0.61 -0.54
CA VAL A 131 -10.89 -1.26 0.10
C VAL A 131 -10.45 -0.45 1.31
N ALA A 132 -10.24 0.85 1.15
CA ALA A 132 -9.82 1.76 2.22
C ALA A 132 -10.85 1.82 3.36
N GLU A 133 -12.14 1.84 3.04
CA GLU A 133 -13.23 1.84 4.03
C GLU A 133 -13.25 0.55 4.87
N ALA A 134 -12.98 -0.58 4.22
CA ALA A 134 -13.02 -1.89 4.87
C ALA A 134 -11.79 -2.20 5.73
N LEU A 135 -10.64 -1.56 5.45
CA LEU A 135 -9.35 -1.95 6.05
C LEU A 135 -8.64 -0.82 6.80
N ILE A 136 -8.92 0.43 6.46
CA ILE A 136 -8.23 1.61 7.00
C ILE A 136 -9.18 2.39 7.93
N SER A 137 -10.31 2.91 7.43
CA SER A 137 -11.27 3.64 8.26
C SER A 137 -12.66 3.74 7.64
N GLN A 138 -13.72 3.58 8.43
CA GLN A 138 -15.11 3.77 7.95
C GLN A 138 -15.54 5.25 7.91
N THR A 139 -14.74 6.14 8.50
CA THR A 139 -15.05 7.57 8.61
C THR A 139 -13.96 8.39 7.91
N PRO A 140 -13.92 8.42 6.57
CA PRO A 140 -12.94 9.20 5.85
C PRO A 140 -13.17 10.70 6.03
N THR A 141 -12.10 11.48 5.93
CA THR A 141 -12.15 12.94 5.90
C THR A 141 -12.07 13.41 4.45
N PRO A 142 -13.04 14.20 3.95
CA PRO A 142 -12.92 14.84 2.65
C PRO A 142 -11.77 15.84 2.63
N ILE A 143 -10.94 15.76 1.60
CA ILE A 143 -9.78 16.62 1.39
C ILE A 143 -9.68 17.04 -0.08
N THR A 144 -8.83 18.02 -0.35
CA THR A 144 -8.35 18.29 -1.71
C THR A 144 -6.91 17.80 -1.79
N ASP A 145 -6.65 16.91 -2.73
CA ASP A 145 -5.29 16.39 -2.95
C ASP A 145 -4.35 17.53 -3.36
N GLU A 146 -3.26 17.70 -2.63
CA GLU A 146 -2.37 18.86 -2.79
C GLU A 146 -1.64 18.88 -4.13
N ILE A 147 -1.40 17.71 -4.73
CA ILE A 147 -0.65 17.57 -5.97
C ILE A 147 -1.55 17.78 -7.20
N SER A 148 -2.69 17.11 -7.24
CA SER A 148 -3.62 17.13 -8.37
C SER A 148 -4.68 18.23 -8.29
N GLY A 149 -4.95 18.75 -7.09
CA GLY A 149 -6.05 19.69 -6.82
C GLY A 149 -7.44 19.06 -6.89
N GLN A 150 -7.55 17.72 -6.90
CA GLN A 150 -8.81 17.00 -7.04
C GLN A 150 -9.43 16.66 -5.68
N PRO A 151 -10.78 16.59 -5.59
CA PRO A 151 -11.46 16.06 -4.40
C PRO A 151 -11.08 14.60 -4.13
N ALA A 152 -10.70 14.33 -2.89
CA ALA A 152 -10.30 13.02 -2.42
C ALA A 152 -10.82 12.74 -1.01
N LEU A 153 -10.79 11.47 -0.63
CA LEU A 153 -11.11 11.00 0.71
C LEU A 153 -9.84 10.48 1.37
N GLN A 154 -9.53 11.03 2.53
CA GLN A 154 -8.45 10.58 3.40
C GLN A 154 -8.97 9.54 4.39
N TYR A 155 -8.39 8.36 4.36
CA TYR A 155 -8.64 7.27 5.30
C TYR A 155 -7.40 7.11 6.18
N LEU A 156 -7.59 7.12 7.50
CA LEU A 156 -6.47 7.03 8.44
C LEU A 156 -6.68 5.90 9.44
N LEU A 157 -5.68 5.03 9.55
CA LEU A 157 -5.62 3.92 10.50
C LEU A 157 -4.42 4.11 11.43
N LYS A 158 -4.66 4.08 12.74
CA LYS A 158 -3.58 3.93 13.72
C LYS A 158 -3.32 2.44 13.97
N LEU A 159 -2.12 1.98 13.63
CA LEU A 159 -1.69 0.62 13.95
C LEU A 159 -1.09 0.62 15.36
N GLU A 160 -1.81 -0.03 16.27
CA GLU A 160 -1.37 -0.28 17.64
C GLU A 160 -0.53 -1.58 17.74
N PRO A 161 0.29 -1.73 18.81
CA PRO A 161 1.02 -2.96 19.12
C PRO A 161 0.19 -4.24 19.10
#